data_AF-A0A7D4WS24-F1
#
_entry.id   AF-A0A7D4WS24-F1
#
_cell.length_a   1.000
_cell.length_b   1.000
_cell.length_c   1.000
_cell.angle_alpha   90.00
_cell.angle_beta   90.00
_cell.angle_gamma   90.00
#
_symmetry.space_group_name_H-M   'P 1'
#
loop_
_entity.id
_entity.type
_entity.pdbx_description
1 polymer ?
#
loop_
_entity_poly.entity_id
_entity_poly.type
_entity_poly.pdbx_seq_one_letter_code
_entity_poly.pdbx_strand_id
1 'polypeptide(L)'
;DVRTLDAAGYIAFQDDLRKRLADKYIGPAGNNVAVLPHDNEGAPQWFDLRLTGAGGAQTTVRFRVGNLDVVGYQMGTTWYEFGKNGDKQWIPNSQFLGFRGDYGALANAAGKKVTEINLNVYGFEAAVKTLATSTKGNEGAEALIVVAQLVSEACRFLILSNALSTRINDPAPLYLKQWMLDDLEREWGTYSEILMCYNNFPGTYNFPKPIINQNVIATANELRKILGILLNV
;
A
#
# COMPACT_ATOMS: atom_id res chain seq x y z
N ASP A 1 -15.77 -0.78 -4.67
CA ASP A 1 -16.30 0.23 -5.60
C ASP A 1 -15.86 1.59 -5.07
N VAL A 2 -15.09 2.35 -5.85
CA VAL A 2 -14.54 3.62 -5.33
C VAL A 2 -15.60 4.73 -5.29
N ARG A 3 -16.69 4.59 -6.06
CA ARG A 3 -17.74 5.60 -6.20
C ARG A 3 -18.57 5.80 -4.94
N THR A 4 -18.71 4.74 -4.16
CA THR A 4 -19.49 4.71 -2.92
C THR A 4 -18.59 4.70 -1.69
N LEU A 5 -17.30 5.02 -1.87
CA LEU A 5 -16.32 4.94 -0.80
C LEU A 5 -16.47 6.16 0.09
N ASP A 6 -17.02 5.97 1.29
CA ASP A 6 -16.97 6.96 2.36
C ASP A 6 -15.89 6.63 3.39
N ALA A 7 -15.71 7.49 4.39
CA ALA A 7 -14.71 7.29 5.43
C ALA A 7 -14.88 5.95 6.16
N ALA A 8 -16.12 5.56 6.48
CA ALA A 8 -16.41 4.34 7.22
C ALA A 8 -16.19 3.09 6.35
N GLY A 9 -16.66 3.10 5.11
CA GLY A 9 -16.47 2.05 4.12
C GLY A 9 -15.00 1.86 3.76
N TYR A 10 -14.22 2.93 3.70
CA TYR A 10 -12.78 2.85 3.47
C TYR A 10 -12.04 2.20 4.63
N ILE A 11 -12.33 2.59 5.88
CA ILE A 11 -11.74 1.93 7.06
C ILE A 11 -12.16 0.46 7.13
N ALA A 12 -13.45 0.16 6.91
CA ALA A 12 -13.94 -1.22 6.89
C ALA A 12 -13.26 -2.07 5.82
N PHE A 13 -13.01 -1.50 4.63
CA PHE A 13 -12.23 -2.14 3.58
C PHE A 13 -10.80 -2.45 4.03
N GLN A 14 -10.09 -1.49 4.63
CA GLN A 14 -8.73 -1.71 5.12
C GLN A 14 -8.68 -2.78 6.22
N ASP A 15 -9.64 -2.78 7.14
CA ASP A 15 -9.72 -3.77 8.20
C ASP A 15 -10.02 -5.18 7.67
N ASP A 16 -10.93 -5.30 6.70
CA ASP A 16 -11.21 -6.57 6.03
C ASP A 16 -9.99 -7.08 5.26
N LEU A 17 -9.28 -6.20 4.55
CA LEU A 17 -8.06 -6.54 3.82
C LEU A 17 -6.98 -7.08 4.77
N ARG A 18 -6.69 -6.38 5.87
CA ARG A 18 -5.72 -6.84 6.89
C ARG A 18 -6.10 -8.20 7.47
N LYS A 19 -7.39 -8.43 7.74
CA LYS A 19 -7.89 -9.72 8.27
C LYS A 19 -7.72 -10.85 7.27
N ARG A 20 -8.03 -10.62 5.99
CA ARG A 20 -7.92 -11.63 4.93
C ARG A 20 -6.48 -12.01 4.62
N LEU A 21 -5.55 -11.07 4.76
CA LEU A 21 -4.14 -11.27 4.46
C LEU A 21 -3.32 -11.71 5.68
N ALA A 22 -3.92 -11.77 6.86
CA ALA A 22 -3.23 -12.23 8.06
C ALA A 22 -2.93 -13.73 8.00
N ASP A 23 -1.66 -14.09 8.08
CA ASP A 23 -1.20 -15.47 8.33
C ASP A 23 -1.29 -15.80 9.82
N LYS A 24 -0.86 -14.83 10.64
CA LYS A 24 -0.84 -14.93 12.11
C LYS A 24 -1.03 -13.55 12.73
N TYR A 25 -1.19 -13.52 14.05
CA TYR A 25 -1.25 -12.29 14.84
C TYR A 25 -0.20 -12.33 15.94
N ILE A 26 0.46 -11.20 16.20
CA ILE A 26 1.44 -11.07 17.29
C ILE A 26 1.07 -9.93 18.24
N GLY A 27 1.37 -10.10 19.52
CA GLY A 27 1.08 -9.11 20.57
C GLY A 27 0.00 -9.59 21.54
N PRO A 28 -0.27 -8.81 22.60
CA PRO A 28 -1.28 -9.18 23.58
C PRO A 28 -2.70 -9.09 23.00
N ALA A 29 -3.63 -9.86 23.56
CA ALA A 29 -5.04 -9.80 23.20
C ALA A 29 -5.58 -8.35 23.32
N GLY A 30 -6.33 -7.90 22.32
CA GLY A 30 -6.84 -6.52 22.24
C GLY A 30 -5.84 -5.47 21.75
N ASN A 31 -4.57 -5.84 21.54
CA ASN A 31 -3.55 -5.00 20.90
C ASN A 31 -2.57 -5.86 20.09
N ASN A 32 -3.10 -6.86 19.38
CA ASN A 32 -2.32 -7.68 18.46
C ASN A 32 -2.33 -7.05 17.05
N VAL A 33 -1.33 -7.38 16.25
CA VAL A 33 -1.20 -6.90 14.87
C VAL A 33 -1.09 -8.11 13.95
N ALA A 34 -1.76 -8.04 12.81
CA ALA A 34 -1.66 -9.05 11.77
C ALA A 34 -0.24 -9.11 11.20
N VAL A 35 0.19 -10.29 10.77
CA VAL A 35 1.46 -10.51 10.08
C VAL A 35 1.15 -11.22 8.76
N LEU A 36 1.73 -10.73 7.67
CA LEU A 36 1.58 -11.36 6.35
C LEU A 36 2.22 -12.75 6.33
N PRO A 37 1.87 -13.61 5.35
CA PRO A 37 2.70 -14.76 5.01
C PRO A 37 4.13 -14.32 4.67
N HIS A 38 5.09 -15.23 4.83
CA HIS A 38 6.48 -14.94 4.45
C HIS A 38 6.58 -14.63 2.95
N ASP A 39 7.34 -13.59 2.59
CA ASP A 39 7.50 -13.18 1.20
C ASP A 39 8.48 -14.10 0.47
N ASN A 40 7.92 -15.08 -0.25
CA ASN A 40 8.72 -16.02 -1.04
C ASN A 40 8.91 -15.48 -2.47
N GLU A 41 10.00 -14.74 -2.71
CA GLU A 41 10.32 -14.23 -4.05
C GLU A 41 10.49 -15.32 -5.12
N GLY A 42 10.83 -16.56 -4.72
CA GLY A 42 10.97 -17.69 -5.62
C GLY A 42 9.62 -18.20 -6.17
N ALA A 43 8.59 -18.14 -5.33
CA ALA A 43 7.22 -18.57 -5.65
C ALA A 43 6.19 -17.63 -5.00
N PRO A 44 6.12 -16.37 -5.46
CA PRO A 44 5.27 -15.36 -4.85
C PRO A 44 3.79 -15.72 -4.96
N GLN A 45 3.07 -15.47 -3.86
CA GLN A 45 1.63 -15.53 -3.82
C GLN A 45 1.04 -14.15 -4.13
N TRP A 46 -0.09 -14.14 -4.81
CA TRP A 46 -0.73 -12.91 -5.28
C TRP A 46 -2.19 -12.85 -4.86
N PHE A 47 -2.71 -11.64 -4.77
CA PHE A 47 -4.14 -11.40 -4.81
C PHE A 47 -4.46 -10.28 -5.79
N ASP A 48 -5.65 -10.35 -6.35
CA ASP A 48 -6.15 -9.40 -7.33
C ASP A 48 -7.27 -8.58 -6.71
N LEU A 49 -7.22 -7.27 -6.90
CA LEU A 49 -8.25 -6.34 -6.45
C LEU A 49 -8.93 -5.71 -7.67
N ARG A 50 -10.22 -6.02 -7.85
CA ARG A 50 -11.03 -5.39 -8.90
C ARG A 50 -11.51 -4.03 -8.43
N LEU A 51 -11.04 -2.98 -9.08
CA LEU A 51 -11.47 -1.61 -8.85
C LEU A 51 -12.55 -1.24 -9.87
N THR A 52 -13.56 -0.50 -9.42
CA THR A 52 -14.62 0.05 -10.26
C THR A 52 -14.77 1.52 -9.92
N GLY A 53 -14.60 2.38 -10.92
CA GLY A 53 -14.70 3.84 -10.83
C GLY A 53 -15.91 4.39 -11.56
N ALA A 54 -15.98 5.72 -11.66
CA ALA A 54 -17.07 6.43 -12.33
C ALA A 54 -17.26 5.98 -13.79
N GLY A 55 -18.51 6.00 -14.27
CA GLY A 55 -18.86 5.59 -15.63
C GLY A 55 -18.68 4.10 -15.93
N GLY A 56 -18.47 3.26 -14.92
CA GLY A 56 -18.27 1.81 -15.10
C GLY A 56 -16.85 1.42 -15.49
N ALA A 57 -15.88 2.35 -15.43
CA ALA A 57 -14.48 2.04 -15.67
C ALA A 57 -13.98 1.01 -14.65
N GLN A 58 -13.28 -0.02 -15.15
CA GLN A 58 -12.81 -1.13 -14.34
C GLN A 58 -11.38 -1.51 -14.68
N THR A 59 -10.61 -1.78 -13.65
CA THR A 59 -9.27 -2.37 -13.75
C THR A 59 -9.12 -3.40 -12.65
N THR A 60 -8.23 -4.36 -12.85
CA THR A 60 -7.80 -5.30 -11.82
C THR A 60 -6.36 -5.00 -11.48
N VAL A 61 -6.04 -4.75 -10.21
CA VAL A 61 -4.65 -4.53 -9.78
C VAL A 61 -4.17 -5.75 -9.02
N ARG A 62 -2.96 -6.22 -9.33
CA ARG A 62 -2.35 -7.38 -8.69
C ARG A 62 -1.34 -6.93 -7.64
N PHE A 63 -1.39 -7.58 -6.48
CA PHE A 63 -0.52 -7.32 -5.35
C PHE A 63 0.18 -8.60 -4.91
N ARG A 64 1.38 -8.47 -4.34
CA ARG A 64 2.05 -9.54 -3.59
C ARG A 64 1.35 -9.74 -2.25
N VAL A 65 1.08 -10.98 -1.88
CA VAL A 65 0.54 -11.29 -0.54
C VAL A 65 1.59 -11.04 0.55
N GLY A 66 2.85 -11.42 0.31
CA GLY A 66 3.89 -11.38 1.34
C GLY A 66 4.34 -9.97 1.76
N ASN A 67 4.20 -8.98 0.87
CA ASN A 67 4.70 -7.63 1.12
C ASN A 67 3.73 -6.49 0.70
N LEU A 68 2.56 -6.79 0.13
CA LEU A 68 1.57 -5.81 -0.37
C LEU A 68 2.03 -4.94 -1.54
N ASP A 69 3.17 -5.21 -2.17
CA ASP A 69 3.60 -4.41 -3.32
C ASP A 69 2.69 -4.65 -4.53
N VAL A 70 2.35 -3.55 -5.20
CA VAL A 70 1.71 -3.62 -6.51
C VAL A 70 2.68 -4.27 -7.49
N VAL A 71 2.18 -5.21 -8.29
CA VAL A 71 2.98 -5.89 -9.33
C VAL A 71 2.66 -5.31 -10.70
N GLY A 72 1.38 -4.99 -10.90
CA GLY A 72 0.85 -4.59 -12.18
C GLY A 72 -0.67 -4.46 -12.15
N TYR A 73 -1.25 -4.15 -13.29
CA TYR A 73 -2.69 -4.00 -13.44
C TYR A 73 -3.17 -4.54 -14.80
N GLN A 74 -4.47 -4.77 -14.89
CA GLN A 74 -5.14 -5.23 -16.09
C GLN A 74 -5.94 -4.09 -16.71
N MET A 75 -5.67 -3.80 -17.98
CA MET A 75 -6.48 -2.91 -18.83
C MET A 75 -7.21 -3.76 -19.88
N GLY A 76 -8.53 -3.86 -19.75
CA GLY A 76 -9.31 -4.82 -20.53
C GLY A 76 -8.87 -6.25 -20.21
N THR A 77 -8.30 -6.96 -21.18
CA THR A 77 -7.75 -8.31 -21.00
C THR A 77 -6.24 -8.34 -20.84
N THR A 78 -5.55 -7.24 -21.14
CA THR A 78 -4.09 -7.16 -21.15
C THR A 78 -3.55 -6.78 -19.78
N TRP A 79 -2.58 -7.56 -19.29
CA TRP A 79 -1.83 -7.22 -18.08
C TRP A 79 -0.63 -6.34 -18.42
N TYR A 80 -0.40 -5.35 -17.56
CA TYR A 80 0.77 -4.51 -17.55
C TYR A 80 1.47 -4.70 -16.20
N GLU A 81 2.77 -4.95 -16.21
CA GLU A 81 3.55 -5.15 -14.99
C GLU A 81 4.74 -4.21 -14.88
N PHE A 82 5.18 -3.95 -13.66
CA PHE A 82 6.41 -3.20 -13.43
C PHE A 82 7.62 -3.96 -14.00
N GLY A 83 8.58 -3.19 -14.50
CA GLY A 83 9.81 -3.71 -15.07
C GLY A 83 10.10 -3.13 -16.45
N LYS A 84 11.18 -3.63 -17.04
CA LYS A 84 11.71 -3.27 -18.35
C LYS A 84 12.02 -4.52 -19.15
N ASN A 85 12.19 -4.38 -20.46
CA ASN A 85 12.62 -5.49 -21.31
C ASN A 85 13.89 -6.14 -20.76
N GLY A 86 13.83 -7.45 -20.52
CA GLY A 86 14.90 -8.24 -19.93
C GLY A 86 14.75 -8.53 -18.44
N ASP A 87 13.85 -7.83 -17.74
CA ASP A 87 13.48 -8.19 -16.36
C ASP A 87 12.71 -9.51 -16.32
N LYS A 88 12.68 -10.17 -15.15
CA LYS A 88 11.83 -11.34 -14.91
C LYS A 88 10.36 -10.93 -15.02
N GLN A 89 9.63 -11.61 -15.88
CA GLN A 89 8.19 -11.43 -16.03
C GLN A 89 7.44 -12.23 -14.95
N TRP A 90 6.70 -11.55 -14.08
CA TRP A 90 5.95 -12.17 -12.98
C TRP A 90 4.52 -12.49 -13.38
N ILE A 91 3.93 -11.72 -14.29
CA ILE A 91 2.58 -11.93 -14.80
C ILE A 91 2.68 -12.52 -16.21
N PRO A 92 2.27 -13.79 -16.43
CA PRO A 92 2.37 -14.42 -17.74
C PRO A 92 1.69 -13.59 -18.84
N ASN A 93 2.39 -13.38 -19.95
CA ASN A 93 1.92 -12.63 -21.12
C ASN A 93 1.57 -11.15 -20.86
N SER A 94 2.09 -10.56 -19.78
CA SER A 94 1.97 -9.13 -19.53
C SER A 94 2.84 -8.30 -20.48
N GLN A 95 2.67 -6.98 -20.41
CA GLN A 95 3.56 -6.00 -21.00
C GLN A 95 4.28 -5.22 -19.91
N PHE A 96 5.58 -4.99 -20.07
CA PHE A 96 6.33 -4.15 -19.14
C PHE A 96 5.94 -2.68 -19.28
N LEU A 97 5.78 -2.02 -18.13
CA LEU A 97 5.49 -0.58 -18.04
C LEU A 97 6.68 0.31 -18.41
N GLY A 98 7.89 -0.24 -18.42
CA GLY A 98 9.13 0.49 -18.71
C GLY A 98 9.74 1.18 -17.48
N PHE A 99 9.17 0.99 -16.29
CA PHE A 99 9.65 1.50 -15.01
C PHE A 99 9.37 0.51 -13.88
N ARG A 100 10.11 0.65 -12.77
CA ARG A 100 10.00 -0.18 -11.57
C ARG A 100 8.90 0.34 -10.64
N GLY A 101 8.48 -0.50 -9.70
CA GLY A 101 7.40 -0.21 -8.76
C GLY A 101 7.81 0.58 -7.52
N ASP A 102 9.09 0.92 -7.34
CA ASP A 102 9.52 1.76 -6.21
C ASP A 102 9.07 3.22 -6.40
N TYR A 103 8.78 3.92 -5.30
CA TYR A 103 8.26 5.29 -5.35
C TYR A 103 9.19 6.28 -6.08
N GLY A 104 10.50 6.05 -6.08
CA GLY A 104 11.44 6.88 -6.84
C GLY A 104 11.24 6.73 -8.35
N ALA A 105 11.17 5.50 -8.84
CA ALA A 105 10.89 5.19 -10.25
C ALA A 105 9.49 5.65 -10.67
N LEU A 106 8.48 5.42 -9.84
CA LEU A 106 7.10 5.85 -10.08
C LEU A 106 6.99 7.38 -10.16
N ALA A 107 7.53 8.11 -9.19
CA ALA A 107 7.50 9.58 -9.17
C ALA A 107 8.23 10.16 -10.39
N ASN A 108 9.38 9.57 -10.76
CA ASN A 108 10.11 9.96 -11.96
C ASN A 108 9.32 9.71 -13.24
N ALA A 109 8.68 8.54 -13.37
CA ALA A 109 7.85 8.20 -14.53
C ALA A 109 6.60 9.09 -14.62
N ALA A 110 5.97 9.41 -13.49
CA ALA A 110 4.85 10.34 -13.40
C ALA A 110 5.25 11.80 -13.68
N GLY A 111 6.53 12.15 -13.50
CA GLY A 111 7.01 13.52 -13.54
C GLY A 111 6.50 14.37 -12.37
N LYS A 112 6.18 13.73 -11.24
CA LYS A 112 5.47 14.33 -10.11
C LYS A 112 5.86 13.67 -8.79
N LYS A 113 5.98 14.43 -7.70
CA LYS A 113 6.28 13.85 -6.39
C LYS A 113 5.05 13.13 -5.84
N VAL A 114 5.28 12.07 -5.06
CA VAL A 114 4.20 11.34 -4.37
C VAL A 114 3.35 12.29 -3.50
N THR A 115 3.99 13.27 -2.85
CA THR A 115 3.32 14.30 -2.01
C THR A 115 2.51 15.33 -2.78
N GLU A 116 2.54 15.32 -4.11
CA GLU A 116 1.78 16.25 -4.97
C GLU A 116 0.57 15.54 -5.62
N ILE A 117 0.41 14.23 -5.42
CA ILE A 117 -0.64 13.42 -6.03
C ILE A 117 -1.88 13.43 -5.15
N ASN A 118 -3.04 13.68 -5.77
CA ASN A 118 -4.31 13.78 -5.06
C ASN A 118 -4.84 12.37 -4.70
N LEU A 119 -5.06 12.14 -3.41
CA LEU A 119 -5.48 10.87 -2.83
C LEU A 119 -6.94 10.86 -2.34
N ASN A 120 -7.72 11.91 -2.63
CA ASN A 120 -9.16 11.86 -2.33
C ASN A 120 -9.89 10.92 -3.32
N VAL A 121 -11.19 10.70 -3.09
CA VAL A 121 -12.01 9.80 -3.89
C VAL A 121 -12.01 10.17 -5.38
N TYR A 122 -11.97 11.45 -5.72
CA TYR A 122 -11.89 11.92 -7.10
C TYR A 122 -10.56 11.57 -7.75
N GLY A 123 -9.45 11.69 -7.01
CA GLY A 123 -8.14 11.21 -7.43
C GLY A 123 -8.13 9.70 -7.65
N PHE A 124 -8.79 8.94 -6.76
CA PHE A 124 -8.89 7.49 -6.90
C PHE A 124 -9.75 7.07 -8.11
N GLU A 125 -10.88 7.73 -8.33
CA GLU A 125 -11.71 7.51 -9.52
C GLU A 125 -10.95 7.81 -10.81
N ALA A 126 -10.20 8.91 -10.84
CA ALA A 126 -9.36 9.27 -11.99
C ALA A 126 -8.25 8.23 -12.22
N ALA A 127 -7.61 7.72 -11.16
CA ALA A 127 -6.63 6.66 -11.25
C ALA A 127 -7.23 5.38 -11.82
N VAL A 128 -8.39 4.93 -11.32
CA VAL A 128 -9.09 3.74 -11.83
C VAL A 128 -9.45 3.89 -13.31
N LYS A 129 -9.96 5.07 -13.71
CA LYS A 129 -10.27 5.35 -15.12
C LYS A 129 -9.00 5.34 -15.99
N THR A 130 -7.91 5.90 -15.49
CA THR A 130 -6.61 5.94 -16.19
C THR A 130 -6.09 4.53 -16.43
N LEU A 131 -6.03 3.69 -15.39
CA LEU A 131 -5.60 2.29 -15.52
C LEU A 131 -6.55 1.45 -16.39
N ALA A 132 -7.82 1.84 -16.50
CA ALA A 132 -8.78 1.14 -17.35
C ALA A 132 -8.68 1.51 -18.84
N THR A 133 -8.00 2.61 -19.21
CA THR A 133 -8.11 3.16 -20.58
C THR A 133 -6.84 3.78 -21.18
N SER A 134 -5.90 4.25 -20.37
CA SER A 134 -4.72 4.97 -20.83
C SER A 134 -3.53 4.04 -21.06
N THR A 135 -2.85 4.25 -22.17
CA THR A 135 -1.58 3.58 -22.51
C THR A 135 -0.36 4.44 -22.21
N LYS A 136 -0.54 5.66 -21.69
CA LYS A 136 0.56 6.59 -21.41
C LYS A 136 1.23 6.23 -20.08
N GLY A 137 2.53 5.97 -20.13
CA GLY A 137 3.30 5.52 -18.96
C GLY A 137 3.28 6.49 -17.78
N ASN A 138 3.33 7.80 -18.02
CA ASN A 138 3.33 8.80 -16.95
C ASN A 138 1.99 8.88 -16.22
N GLU A 139 0.87 8.86 -16.95
CA GLU A 139 -0.48 8.83 -16.36
C GLU A 139 -0.70 7.52 -15.58
N GLY A 140 -0.25 6.39 -16.13
CA GLY A 140 -0.28 5.10 -15.45
C GLY A 140 0.56 5.07 -14.16
N ALA A 141 1.74 5.69 -14.16
CA ALA A 141 2.59 5.79 -12.98
C ALA A 141 1.93 6.61 -11.85
N GLU A 142 1.35 7.77 -12.16
CA GLU A 142 0.58 8.56 -11.18
C GLU A 142 -0.60 7.77 -10.62
N ALA A 143 -1.34 7.07 -11.48
CA ALA A 143 -2.48 6.26 -11.05
C ALA A 143 -2.06 5.07 -10.16
N LEU A 144 -0.92 4.43 -10.43
CA LEU A 144 -0.38 3.35 -9.60
C LEU A 144 0.10 3.84 -8.24
N ILE A 145 0.63 5.07 -8.14
CA ILE A 145 0.93 5.70 -6.85
C ILE A 145 -0.36 5.86 -6.03
N VAL A 146 -1.43 6.37 -6.63
CA VAL A 146 -2.73 6.51 -5.93
C VAL A 146 -3.22 5.18 -5.39
N VAL A 147 -3.15 4.10 -6.18
CA VAL A 147 -3.55 2.76 -5.75
C VAL A 147 -2.65 2.23 -4.63
N ALA A 148 -1.34 2.35 -4.75
CA ALA A 148 -0.40 1.90 -3.72
C ALA A 148 -0.64 2.61 -2.39
N GLN A 149 -0.84 3.93 -2.42
CA GLN A 149 -1.13 4.74 -1.24
C GLN A 149 -2.47 4.38 -0.58
N LEU A 150 -3.54 4.27 -1.37
CA LEU A 150 -4.89 4.00 -0.87
C LEU A 150 -5.17 2.53 -0.57
N VAL A 151 -4.31 1.61 -0.97
CA VAL A 151 -4.49 0.17 -0.70
C VAL A 151 -3.35 -0.34 0.14
N SER A 152 -2.12 -0.36 -0.39
CA SER A 152 -0.97 -0.95 0.29
C SER A 152 -0.56 -0.16 1.53
N GLU A 153 -0.28 1.14 1.40
CA GLU A 153 0.24 1.94 2.53
C GLU A 153 -0.82 2.15 3.62
N ALA A 154 -2.06 2.41 3.21
CA ALA A 154 -3.18 2.45 4.14
C ALA A 154 -3.40 1.11 4.85
N CYS A 155 -3.19 -0.03 4.19
CA CYS A 155 -3.25 -1.35 4.84
C CYS A 155 -2.11 -1.53 5.85
N ARG A 156 -0.88 -1.16 5.47
CA ARG A 156 0.33 -1.22 6.30
C ARG A 156 0.25 -0.36 7.55
N PHE A 157 -0.39 0.81 7.49
CA PHE A 157 -0.40 1.79 8.57
C PHE A 157 -1.80 2.29 8.96
N LEU A 158 -2.20 2.06 10.21
CA LEU A 158 -3.46 2.56 10.77
C LEU A 158 -3.54 4.09 10.72
N ILE A 159 -2.41 4.76 10.99
CA ILE A 159 -2.34 6.22 10.95
C ILE A 159 -2.58 6.77 9.54
N LEU A 160 -2.11 6.08 8.50
CA LEU A 160 -2.37 6.47 7.11
C LEU A 160 -3.82 6.20 6.73
N SER A 161 -4.36 5.02 7.04
CA SER A 161 -5.78 4.74 6.74
C SER A 161 -6.70 5.77 7.40
N ASN A 162 -6.42 6.17 8.64
CA ASN A 162 -7.19 7.19 9.36
C ASN A 162 -7.00 8.60 8.77
N ALA A 163 -5.75 9.00 8.48
CA ALA A 163 -5.49 10.31 7.88
C ALA A 163 -6.18 10.43 6.52
N LEU A 164 -6.13 9.38 5.71
CA LEU A 164 -6.76 9.35 4.39
C LEU A 164 -8.30 9.33 4.49
N SER A 165 -8.87 8.52 5.39
CA SER A 165 -10.33 8.39 5.54
C SER A 165 -11.01 9.71 5.91
N THR A 166 -10.39 10.51 6.80
CA THR A 166 -11.00 11.75 7.32
C THR A 166 -11.38 12.77 6.25
N ARG A 167 -10.72 12.74 5.10
CA ARG A 167 -10.92 13.69 4.00
C ARG A 167 -11.12 13.01 2.65
N ILE A 168 -11.42 11.71 2.64
CA ILE A 168 -11.49 10.95 1.39
C ILE A 168 -12.58 11.48 0.45
N ASN A 169 -13.70 12.00 0.98
CA ASN A 169 -14.77 12.63 0.18
C ASN A 169 -14.69 14.16 0.13
N ASP A 170 -13.66 14.77 0.70
CA ASP A 170 -13.48 16.22 0.62
C ASP A 170 -13.20 16.60 -0.85
N PRO A 171 -13.94 17.57 -1.43
CA PRO A 171 -13.67 18.05 -2.78
C PRO A 171 -12.29 18.71 -2.91
N ALA A 172 -11.71 19.23 -1.82
CA ALA A 172 -10.35 19.71 -1.84
C ALA A 172 -9.35 18.55 -2.01
N PRO A 173 -8.25 18.74 -2.78
CA PRO A 173 -7.23 17.72 -2.91
C PRO A 173 -6.66 17.28 -1.56
N LEU A 174 -6.45 15.97 -1.44
CA LEU A 174 -5.84 15.34 -0.29
C LEU A 174 -4.43 14.91 -0.67
N TYR A 175 -3.42 15.49 -0.03
CA TYR A 175 -2.02 15.19 -0.29
C TYR A 175 -1.37 14.50 0.90
N LEU A 176 -0.47 13.58 0.59
CA LEU A 176 0.36 12.93 1.60
C LEU A 176 1.36 13.94 2.18
N LYS A 177 1.60 13.87 3.49
CA LYS A 177 2.63 14.69 4.14
C LYS A 177 4.00 14.04 3.97
N GLN A 178 5.04 14.85 3.80
CA GLN A 178 6.40 14.33 3.55
C GLN A 178 6.89 13.35 4.63
N TRP A 179 6.64 13.63 5.92
CA TRP A 179 7.01 12.73 7.01
C TRP A 179 6.37 11.35 6.92
N MET A 180 5.21 11.21 6.26
CA MET A 180 4.57 9.90 6.09
C MET A 180 5.37 9.01 5.13
N LEU A 181 5.98 9.58 4.10
CA LEU A 181 6.89 8.83 3.22
C LEU A 181 8.17 8.46 3.96
N ASP A 182 8.74 9.44 4.65
CA ASP A 182 10.09 9.32 5.22
C ASP A 182 10.10 8.48 6.49
N ASP A 183 9.13 8.67 7.37
CA ASP A 183 9.06 8.00 8.67
C ASP A 183 8.13 6.79 8.68
N LEU A 184 7.22 6.61 7.72
CA LEU A 184 6.34 5.42 7.70
C LEU A 184 6.69 4.49 6.55
N GLU A 185 6.38 4.87 5.30
CA GLU A 185 6.41 3.95 4.16
C GLU A 185 7.81 3.35 3.93
N ARG A 186 8.85 4.18 4.07
CA ARG A 186 10.24 3.74 3.96
C ARG A 186 10.67 2.76 5.06
N GLU A 187 10.07 2.87 6.25
CA GLU A 187 10.48 2.16 7.46
C GLU A 187 9.55 1.00 7.84
N TRP A 188 8.55 0.67 7.01
CA TRP A 188 7.58 -0.39 7.30
C TRP A 188 8.25 -1.74 7.64
N GLY A 189 9.28 -2.12 6.86
CA GLY A 189 10.06 -3.33 7.10
C GLY A 189 10.79 -3.29 8.45
N THR A 190 11.50 -2.19 8.72
CA THR A 190 12.18 -1.95 10.00
C THR A 190 11.23 -2.06 11.19
N TYR A 191 10.05 -1.44 11.09
CA TYR A 191 9.06 -1.46 12.19
C TYR A 191 8.41 -2.82 12.38
N SER A 192 8.23 -3.56 11.28
CA SER A 192 7.78 -4.95 11.34
C SER A 192 8.79 -5.83 12.05
N GLU A 193 10.08 -5.71 11.70
CA GLU A 193 11.17 -6.43 12.36
C GLU A 193 11.26 -6.11 13.86
N ILE A 194 11.17 -4.83 14.23
CA ILE A 194 11.19 -4.40 15.64
C ILE A 194 10.10 -5.10 16.45
N LEU A 195 8.86 -5.13 15.95
CA LEU A 195 7.76 -5.77 16.66
C LEU A 195 7.91 -7.30 16.70
N MET A 196 8.36 -7.92 15.62
CA MET A 196 8.58 -9.37 15.60
C MET A 196 9.70 -9.79 16.55
N CYS A 197 10.83 -9.08 16.56
CA CYS A 197 11.91 -9.32 17.52
C CYS A 197 11.44 -9.11 18.96
N TYR A 198 10.73 -8.02 19.24
CA TYR A 198 10.18 -7.77 20.58
C TYR A 198 9.23 -8.89 21.04
N ASN A 199 8.43 -9.44 20.11
CA ASN A 199 7.52 -10.55 20.39
C ASN A 199 8.22 -11.90 20.57
N ASN A 200 9.26 -12.19 19.79
CA ASN A 200 9.96 -13.47 19.81
C ASN A 200 10.98 -13.56 20.96
N PHE A 201 11.48 -12.42 21.46
CA PHE A 201 12.50 -12.35 22.50
C PHE A 201 12.05 -11.49 23.69
N PRO A 202 10.93 -11.84 24.36
CA PRO A 202 10.38 -11.04 25.44
C PRO A 202 11.37 -10.94 26.60
N GLY A 203 11.58 -9.71 27.10
CA GLY A 203 12.46 -9.43 28.23
C GLY A 203 13.96 -9.36 27.89
N THR A 204 14.36 -9.68 26.66
CA THR A 204 15.77 -9.62 26.21
C THR A 204 15.99 -8.65 25.05
N TYR A 205 14.99 -8.46 24.18
CA TYR A 205 15.07 -7.48 23.12
C TYR A 205 14.92 -6.05 23.65
N ASN A 206 15.96 -5.23 23.44
CA ASN A 206 15.92 -3.81 23.77
C ASN A 206 15.17 -3.03 22.68
N PHE A 207 13.98 -2.53 23.00
CA PHE A 207 13.15 -1.80 22.05
C PHE A 207 13.84 -0.48 21.62
N PRO A 208 14.10 -0.27 20.31
CA PRO A 208 14.97 0.82 19.82
C PRO A 208 14.34 2.22 19.82
N LYS A 209 13.06 2.33 20.21
CA LYS A 209 12.30 3.59 20.34
C LYS A 209 12.37 4.50 19.09
N PRO A 210 11.80 4.07 17.95
CA PRO A 210 11.86 4.84 16.71
C PRO A 210 11.21 6.21 16.84
N ILE A 211 11.61 7.16 16.00
CA ILE A 211 11.01 8.50 15.91
C ILE A 211 10.07 8.52 14.71
N ILE A 212 8.80 8.87 14.93
CA ILE A 212 7.78 9.01 13.88
C ILE A 212 7.12 10.38 14.01
N ASN A 213 7.19 11.19 12.96
CA ASN A 213 6.69 12.55 12.94
C ASN A 213 7.21 13.36 14.14
N GLN A 214 8.52 13.29 14.39
CA GLN A 214 9.21 13.93 15.51
C GLN A 214 8.83 13.42 16.91
N ASN A 215 8.00 12.38 17.03
CA ASN A 215 7.61 11.78 18.31
C ASN A 215 8.39 10.50 18.53
N VAL A 216 8.98 10.36 19.73
CA VAL A 216 9.60 9.10 20.16
C VAL A 216 8.49 8.10 20.46
N ILE A 217 8.50 6.97 19.76
CA ILE A 217 7.66 5.83 20.08
C ILE A 217 8.36 5.07 21.21
N ALA A 218 7.89 5.20 22.44
CA ALA A 218 8.58 4.71 23.63
C ALA A 218 8.37 3.21 23.85
N THR A 219 7.29 2.63 23.33
CA THR A 219 6.92 1.23 23.59
C THR A 219 6.45 0.48 22.34
N ALA A 220 6.57 -0.86 22.38
CA ALA A 220 5.99 -1.73 21.36
C ALA A 220 4.47 -1.57 21.24
N ASN A 221 3.76 -1.25 22.34
CA ASN A 221 2.32 -1.04 22.30
C ASN A 221 1.93 0.24 21.56
N GLU A 222 2.74 1.29 21.61
CA GLU A 222 2.54 2.50 20.81
C GLU A 222 2.79 2.22 19.33
N LEU A 223 3.85 1.46 19.00
CA LEU A 223 4.13 1.07 17.62
C LEU A 223 3.00 0.22 17.00
N ARG A 224 2.39 -0.69 17.79
CA ARG A 224 1.22 -1.48 17.36
C ARG A 224 -0.02 -0.65 17.03
N LYS A 225 -0.15 0.56 17.58
CA LYS A 225 -1.26 1.48 17.25
C LYS A 225 -1.02 2.25 15.95
N ILE A 226 0.20 2.18 15.40
CA ILE A 226 0.59 2.84 14.16
C ILE A 226 0.50 1.86 12.98
N LEU A 227 0.92 0.61 13.20
CA LEU A 227 0.96 -0.43 12.17
C LEU A 227 -0.37 -1.17 12.05
N GLY A 228 -0.85 -1.35 10.82
CA GLY A 228 -2.05 -2.13 10.51
C GLY A 228 -1.75 -3.60 10.24
N ILE A 229 -0.63 -3.90 9.57
CA ILE A 229 -0.17 -5.25 9.27
C ILE A 229 1.35 -5.25 9.09
N LEU A 230 2.01 -6.35 9.46
CA LEU A 230 3.47 -6.47 9.47
C LEU A 230 3.99 -7.29 8.30
N LEU A 231 5.15 -6.87 7.79
CA LEU A 231 5.99 -7.71 6.94
C LEU A 231 6.56 -8.86 7.77
N ASN A 232 6.55 -10.07 7.21
CA ASN A 232 7.11 -11.25 7.85
C ASN A 232 8.56 -11.45 7.41
N VAL A 233 9.43 -10.62 7.98
CA VAL A 233 10.90 -10.67 7.81
C VAL A 233 11.56 -11.89 8.44
#